data_AF-A0A4R2T1G8-F1
#
_entry.id   AF-A0A4R2T1G8-F1
#
_cell.length_a   1.000
_cell.length_b   1.000
_cell.length_c   1.000
_cell.angle_alpha   90.00
_cell.angle_beta   90.00
_cell.angle_gamma   90.00
#
_symmetry.space_group_name_H-M   'P 1'
#
loop_
_entity.id
_entity.type
_entity.pdbx_description
1 polymer ?
#
loop_
_entity_poly.entity_id
_entity_poly.type
_entity_poly.pdbx_seq_one_letter_code
_entity_poly.pdbx_strand_id
1 'polypeptide(L)'
;MFVPIYQVRGKDAGFSDHLRPAVQGKDPHKEFLLQAEPSGLLYIYQTKGTRKVLRLPNTTLWGTFADRNAAIAAFDAALAATATKLGQTIKLEKRVITALTAPYFDSDKRKSAETKWTGPNDFATCRLHQLNDPFFA
;
A
#
# COMPACT_ATOMS: atom_id res chain seq x y z
N MET A 1 24.78 1.45 -1.82
CA MET A 1 23.97 0.76 -0.78
C MET A 1 22.69 0.28 -1.45
N PHE A 2 22.45 -1.03 -1.51
CA PHE A 2 21.23 -1.59 -2.11
C PHE A 2 20.17 -1.63 -1.01
N VAL A 3 19.12 -0.81 -1.12
CA VAL A 3 18.09 -0.73 -0.08
C VAL A 3 17.05 -1.83 -0.34
N PRO A 4 16.77 -2.72 0.63
CA PRO A 4 15.81 -3.79 0.43
C PRO A 4 14.40 -3.27 0.21
N ILE A 5 13.70 -3.92 -0.72
CA ILE A 5 12.28 -3.67 -0.97
C ILE A 5 11.48 -4.59 -0.06
N TYR A 6 10.53 -4.03 0.69
CA TYR A 6 9.64 -4.81 1.54
C TYR A 6 8.22 -4.78 1.01
N GLN A 7 7.56 -5.93 1.07
CA GLN A 7 6.13 -6.08 0.87
C GLN A 7 5.46 -6.24 2.23
N VAL A 8 4.41 -5.46 2.46
CA VAL A 8 3.52 -5.60 3.60
C VAL A 8 2.17 -6.12 3.11
N ARG A 9 1.64 -7.19 3.72
CA ARG A 9 0.30 -7.72 3.44
C ARG A 9 -0.52 -7.67 4.72
N GLY A 10 -1.69 -7.04 4.64
CA GLY A 10 -2.79 -7.29 5.57
C GLY A 10 -3.78 -8.25 4.91
N LYS A 11 -4.10 -9.36 5.57
CA LYS A 11 -5.25 -10.19 5.22
C LYS A 11 -6.32 -9.89 6.24
N ASP A 12 -7.54 -9.63 5.77
CA ASP A 12 -8.68 -9.38 6.64
C ASP A 12 -8.41 -8.23 7.62
N ALA A 13 -8.09 -7.03 7.10
CA ALA A 13 -8.30 -5.82 7.90
C ALA A 13 -9.82 -5.62 8.01
N GLY A 14 -10.47 -6.47 8.80
CA GLY A 14 -11.84 -6.28 9.24
C GLY A 14 -11.86 -5.02 10.08
N PHE A 15 -12.17 -3.88 9.44
CA PHE A 15 -12.71 -2.73 10.13
C PHE A 15 -14.04 -3.21 10.72
N SER A 16 -13.98 -3.74 11.93
CA SER A 16 -15.07 -4.48 12.55
C SER A 16 -16.33 -3.62 12.58
N ASP A 17 -17.36 -4.05 11.84
CA ASP A 17 -18.68 -3.43 11.63
C ASP A 17 -19.57 -3.41 12.91
N HIS A 18 -18.98 -3.63 14.10
CA HIS A 18 -19.67 -3.77 15.38
C HIS A 18 -19.60 -2.54 16.30
N LEU A 19 -19.08 -1.41 15.81
CA LEU A 19 -19.15 -0.12 16.51
C LEU A 19 -19.61 0.96 15.54
N ARG A 20 -20.90 0.96 15.17
CA ARG A 20 -21.53 2.16 14.61
C ARG A 20 -21.87 3.10 15.76
N PRO A 21 -21.41 4.36 15.67
CA PRO A 21 -22.40 5.40 15.50
C PRO A 21 -22.22 6.06 14.13
N ALA A 22 -23.36 6.48 13.58
CA ALA A 22 -23.52 7.22 12.34
C ALA A 22 -22.41 8.25 12.06
N VAL A 23 -21.46 7.90 11.18
CA VAL A 23 -20.74 8.88 10.37
C VAL A 23 -20.73 8.37 8.94
N GLN A 24 -21.46 9.08 8.10
CA GLN A 24 -21.46 8.95 6.66
C GLN A 24 -20.02 9.11 6.12
N GLY A 25 -19.46 8.04 5.53
CA GLY A 25 -18.56 8.16 4.38
C GLY A 25 -17.07 8.41 4.57
N LYS A 26 -16.33 7.57 5.32
CA LYS A 26 -14.87 7.43 5.14
C LYS A 26 -14.48 5.97 5.04
N ASP A 27 -14.08 5.54 3.84
CA ASP A 27 -13.51 4.22 3.60
C ASP A 27 -12.15 4.11 4.34
N PRO A 28 -12.04 3.29 5.38
CA PRO A 28 -10.81 3.19 6.16
C PRO A 28 -9.63 2.62 5.37
N HIS A 29 -9.91 1.84 4.31
CA HIS A 29 -8.88 1.38 3.38
C HIS A 29 -8.31 2.54 2.58
N LYS A 30 -9.17 3.41 2.04
CA LYS A 30 -8.76 4.61 1.32
C LYS A 30 -7.90 5.53 2.20
N GLU A 31 -8.33 5.78 3.43
CA GLU A 31 -7.55 6.62 4.36
C GLU A 31 -6.21 5.98 4.71
N PHE A 32 -6.17 4.66 4.94
CA PHE A 32 -4.91 3.97 5.23
C PHE A 32 -3.88 4.11 4.11
N LEU A 33 -4.32 3.98 2.86
CA LEU A 33 -3.46 4.17 1.69
C LEU A 33 -2.93 5.61 1.58
N LEU A 34 -3.74 6.63 1.94
CA LEU A 34 -3.29 8.03 1.99
C LEU A 34 -2.22 8.26 3.06
N GLN A 35 -2.38 7.66 4.23
CA GLN A 35 -1.41 7.80 5.33
C GLN A 35 -0.15 6.91 5.14
N ALA A 36 -0.23 5.88 4.31
CA ALA A 36 0.88 5.01 3.97
C ALA A 36 1.92 5.71 3.08
N GLU A 37 1.50 6.56 2.13
CA GLU A 37 2.41 7.22 1.20
C GLU A 37 3.48 8.09 1.90
N PRO A 38 3.14 8.98 2.85
CA PRO A 38 4.14 9.74 3.61
C PRO A 38 5.14 8.86 4.37
N SER A 39 4.74 7.63 4.71
CA SER A 39 5.59 6.65 5.39
C SER A 39 6.47 5.84 4.42
N GLY A 40 6.49 6.18 3.13
CA GLY A 40 7.29 5.48 2.12
C GLY A 40 6.68 4.16 1.65
N LEU A 41 5.36 3.99 1.80
CA LEU A 41 4.63 2.80 1.37
C LEU A 41 3.68 3.14 0.23
N LEU A 42 3.74 2.37 -0.86
CA LEU A 42 2.92 2.55 -2.06
C LEU A 42 2.07 1.31 -2.32
N TYR A 43 0.88 1.51 -2.89
CA TYR A 43 0.02 0.41 -3.35
C TYR A 43 0.16 0.17 -4.86
N ILE A 44 0.92 1.00 -5.59
CA ILE A 44 1.23 0.77 -7.00
C ILE A 44 2.65 0.25 -7.14
N TYR A 45 2.81 -0.87 -7.84
CA TYR A 45 4.09 -1.50 -8.11
C TYR A 45 4.30 -1.70 -9.62
N GLN A 46 5.45 -1.30 -10.14
CA GLN A 46 5.86 -1.64 -11.50
C GLN A 46 6.77 -2.87 -11.48
N THR A 47 6.46 -3.88 -12.29
CA THR A 47 7.26 -5.11 -12.31
C THR A 47 8.64 -4.89 -12.94
N LYS A 48 9.70 -5.29 -12.24
CA LYS A 48 11.10 -5.14 -12.68
C LYS A 48 11.30 -5.68 -14.10
N GLY A 49 11.92 -4.87 -14.97
CA GLY A 49 12.21 -5.25 -16.35
C GLY A 49 10.99 -5.25 -17.27
N THR A 50 9.83 -4.76 -16.81
CA THR A 50 8.62 -4.65 -17.60
C THR A 50 7.99 -3.26 -17.47
N ARG A 51 7.08 -2.93 -18.38
CA ARG A 51 6.21 -1.74 -18.31
C ARG A 51 4.88 -2.04 -17.61
N LYS A 52 4.76 -3.19 -16.94
CA LYS A 52 3.52 -3.61 -16.31
C LYS A 52 3.39 -2.95 -14.93
N VAL A 53 2.47 -1.99 -14.85
CA VAL A 53 2.05 -1.35 -13.59
C VAL A 53 0.91 -2.16 -12.99
N LEU A 54 1.04 -2.47 -11.71
CA LEU A 54 0.09 -3.26 -10.94
C LEU A 54 -0.43 -2.42 -9.76
N ARG A 55 -1.74 -2.42 -9.55
CA ARG A 55 -2.29 -2.10 -8.23
C ARG A 55 -2.14 -3.33 -7.37
N LEU A 56 -1.48 -3.18 -6.23
CA LEU A 56 -1.42 -4.22 -5.22
C LEU A 56 -2.81 -4.34 -4.58
N PRO A 57 -3.29 -5.57 -4.36
CA PRO A 57 -4.63 -5.83 -3.87
C PRO A 57 -4.72 -5.51 -2.38
N ASN A 58 -5.93 -5.31 -1.88
CA ASN A 58 -6.22 -5.23 -0.45
C ASN A 58 -5.35 -4.14 0.22
N THR A 59 -4.91 -4.36 1.46
CA THR A 59 -3.93 -3.53 2.19
C THR A 59 -2.49 -3.92 1.87
N THR A 60 -2.23 -4.47 0.67
CA THR A 60 -0.86 -4.81 0.27
C THR A 60 -0.12 -3.56 -0.16
N LEU A 61 1.01 -3.31 0.49
CA LEU A 61 1.86 -2.16 0.23
C LEU A 61 3.28 -2.61 -0.02
N TRP A 62 4.07 -1.76 -0.67
CA TRP A 62 5.51 -1.97 -0.79
C TRP A 62 6.27 -0.67 -0.59
N GLY A 63 7.54 -0.79 -0.18
CA GLY A 63 8.43 0.35 -0.04
C GLY A 63 9.88 -0.07 0.02
N THR A 64 10.77 0.90 0.04
CA THR A 64 12.22 0.70 0.02
C THR A 64 12.79 1.17 1.35
N PHE A 65 13.26 0.23 2.18
CA PHE A 65 13.69 0.50 3.56
C PHE A 65 15.05 -0.11 3.85
N ALA A 66 15.85 0.51 4.72
CA ALA A 66 17.19 0.03 5.04
C ALA A 66 17.17 -1.40 5.61
N ASP A 67 16.18 -1.71 6.45
CA ASP A 67 15.98 -3.01 7.08
C ASP A 67 14.49 -3.27 7.38
N ARG A 68 14.21 -4.46 7.92
CA ARG A 68 12.85 -4.90 8.25
C ARG A 68 12.21 -4.06 9.35
N ASN A 69 12.99 -3.56 10.31
CA ASN A 69 12.47 -2.75 11.41
C ASN A 69 12.02 -1.39 10.91
N ALA A 70 12.75 -0.79 9.96
CA ALA A 70 12.33 0.42 9.28
C ALA A 70 11.01 0.22 8.50
N ALA A 71 10.83 -0.92 7.84
CA ALA A 71 9.56 -1.25 7.17
C ALA A 71 8.40 -1.45 8.16
N ILE A 72 8.66 -2.06 9.33
CA ILE A 72 7.67 -2.21 10.42
C ILE A 72 7.28 -0.83 10.94
N ALA A 73 8.25 0.02 11.28
CA ALA A 73 8.03 1.35 11.82
C ALA A 73 7.22 2.24 10.85
N ALA A 74 7.54 2.19 9.55
CA ALA A 74 6.79 2.88 8.51
C ALA A 74 5.32 2.43 8.46
N PHE A 75 5.07 1.12 8.53
CA PHE A 75 3.72 0.59 8.54
C PHE A 75 2.94 0.99 9.80
N ASP A 76 3.57 0.91 10.97
CA ASP A 76 2.96 1.30 12.25
C ASP A 76 2.64 2.80 12.29
N ALA A 77 3.53 3.64 11.74
CA ALA A 77 3.29 5.08 11.61
C ALA A 77 2.05 5.38 10.74
N ALA A 78 1.93 4.72 9.58
CA ALA A 78 0.76 4.85 8.72
C ALA A 78 -0.53 4.41 9.43
N LEU A 79 -0.49 3.30 10.16
CA LEU A 79 -1.64 2.75 10.87
C LEU A 79 -2.09 3.66 12.02
N ALA A 80 -1.15 4.21 12.78
CA ALA A 80 -1.42 5.19 13.83
C ALA A 80 -2.00 6.50 13.27
N ALA A 81 -1.42 7.04 12.19
CA ALA A 81 -1.92 8.24 11.53
C ALA A 81 -3.35 8.06 11.01
N THR A 82 -3.65 6.88 10.46
CA THR A 82 -4.99 6.53 9.98
C THR A 82 -5.99 6.47 11.13
N ALA A 83 -5.64 5.82 12.25
CA ALA A 83 -6.49 5.74 13.43
C ALA A 83 -6.81 7.14 14.00
N THR A 84 -5.79 8.00 14.10
CA THR A 84 -5.96 9.40 14.51
C THR A 84 -6.88 10.17 13.56
N LYS A 85 -6.71 9.99 12.25
CA LYS A 85 -7.49 10.71 11.24
C LYS A 85 -8.96 10.30 11.18
N LEU A 86 -9.23 9.02 11.43
CA LEU A 86 -10.59 8.48 11.48
C LEU A 86 -11.26 8.64 12.85
N GLY A 87 -10.48 8.94 13.90
CA GLY A 87 -10.98 8.98 15.28
C GLY A 87 -11.43 7.61 15.79
N GLN A 88 -10.86 6.52 15.25
CA GLN A 88 -11.25 5.15 15.54
C GLN A 88 -10.02 4.24 15.70
N THR A 89 -10.14 3.21 16.54
CA THR A 89 -9.10 2.19 16.67
C THR A 89 -9.13 1.25 15.47
N ILE A 90 -8.02 1.18 14.73
CA ILE A 90 -7.85 0.23 13.63
C ILE A 90 -7.23 -1.05 14.18
N LYS A 91 -7.93 -2.17 14.03
CA LYS A 91 -7.38 -3.50 14.34
C LYS A 91 -6.99 -4.19 13.04
N LEU A 92 -5.76 -4.68 13.01
CA LEU A 92 -5.27 -5.51 11.93
C LEU A 92 -5.31 -6.98 12.38
N GLU A 93 -6.08 -7.82 11.70
CA GLU A 93 -6.19 -9.24 12.10
C GLU A 93 -4.89 -10.00 11.82
N LYS A 94 -4.26 -9.74 10.67
CA LYS A 94 -3.01 -10.39 10.27
C LYS A 94 -2.08 -9.43 9.55
N ARG A 95 -0.80 -9.45 9.93
CA ARG A 95 0.29 -8.70 9.29
C ARG A 95 1.39 -9.62 8.81
N VAL A 96 1.85 -9.44 7.58
CA VAL A 96 3.06 -10.06 7.07
C VAL A 96 3.94 -8.99 6.44
N ILE A 97 5.20 -8.88 6.88
CA ILE A 97 6.21 -7.99 6.31
C ILE A 97 7.39 -8.85 5.89
N THR A 98 7.71 -8.82 4.59
CA THR A 98 8.76 -9.65 3.99
C THR A 98 9.59 -8.85 3.00
N ALA A 99 10.86 -9.21 2.85
CA ALA A 99 11.66 -8.74 1.73
C ALA A 99 11.08 -9.29 0.42
N LEU A 100 11.04 -8.45 -0.61
CA LEU A 100 10.54 -8.80 -1.92
C LEU A 100 11.68 -9.41 -2.75
N THR A 101 11.69 -10.74 -2.89
CA THR A 101 12.72 -11.47 -3.65
C THR A 101 12.34 -11.67 -5.12
N ALA A 102 11.04 -11.75 -5.45
CA ALA A 102 10.53 -11.74 -6.81
C ALA A 102 9.09 -11.19 -6.85
N PRO A 103 8.74 -10.31 -7.79
CA PRO A 103 7.41 -9.72 -7.87
C PRO A 103 6.42 -10.64 -8.59
N TYR A 104 6.02 -11.74 -7.97
CA TYR A 104 4.81 -12.44 -8.40
C TYR A 104 3.62 -11.84 -7.66
N PHE A 105 3.14 -10.71 -8.20
CA PHE A 105 1.91 -10.06 -7.75
C PHE A 105 0.83 -10.25 -8.82
N ASP A 106 0.18 -11.42 -8.81
CA ASP A 106 -1.02 -11.63 -9.63
C ASP A 106 -2.27 -11.33 -8.80
N SER A 107 -2.60 -10.06 -8.68
CA SER A 107 -3.73 -9.68 -7.84
C SER A 107 -4.27 -8.30 -8.16
N ASP A 108 -4.88 -8.20 -9.33
CA ASP A 108 -6.26 -7.78 -9.53
C ASP A 108 -6.56 -7.99 -11.01
N LYS A 109 -7.21 -9.11 -11.36
CA LYS A 109 -7.50 -9.46 -12.77
C LYS A 109 -8.52 -8.51 -13.42
N ARG A 110 -9.11 -7.59 -12.66
CA ARG A 110 -10.09 -6.61 -13.14
C ARG A 110 -9.44 -5.32 -13.66
N LYS A 111 -8.17 -5.04 -13.35
CA LYS A 111 -7.47 -3.86 -13.89
C LYS A 111 -6.73 -4.24 -15.17
N SER A 112 -7.12 -3.62 -16.29
CA SER A 112 -6.36 -3.68 -17.54
C SER A 112 -4.94 -3.13 -17.32
N ALA A 113 -3.95 -3.75 -17.97
CA ALA A 113 -2.57 -3.26 -17.88
C ALA A 113 -2.49 -1.79 -18.31
N GLU A 114 -1.89 -0.95 -17.46
CA GLU A 114 -1.70 0.48 -17.75
C GLU A 114 -0.60 0.63 -18.81
N THR A 115 -0.95 0.99 -20.04
CA THR A 115 -0.01 1.06 -21.18
C THR A 115 0.65 2.42 -21.36
N LYS A 116 0.13 3.46 -20.67
CA LYS A 116 0.48 4.86 -20.93
C LYS A 116 1.83 5.30 -20.37
N TRP A 117 2.38 4.58 -19.40
CA TRP A 117 3.53 5.06 -18.64
C TRP A 117 4.66 4.04 -18.60
N THR A 118 5.84 4.44 -19.05
CA THR A 118 7.01 3.56 -19.22
C THR A 118 8.21 4.19 -18.52
N GLY A 119 8.41 3.88 -17.23
CA GLY A 119 9.55 4.36 -16.45
C GLY A 119 10.43 3.23 -15.92
N PRO A 120 11.61 3.54 -15.35
CA PRO A 120 12.44 2.58 -14.65
C PRO A 120 11.71 2.00 -13.40
N ASN A 121 12.09 0.79 -12.98
CA ASN A 121 11.52 0.15 -11.80
C ASN A 121 12.14 0.73 -10.51
N ASP A 122 11.74 1.94 -10.15
CA ASP A 122 12.09 2.59 -8.90
C ASP A 122 10.86 3.15 -8.17
N PHE A 123 11.06 3.47 -6.90
CA PHE A 123 10.03 4.00 -6.01
C PHE A 123 9.43 5.30 -6.55
N ALA A 124 10.26 6.17 -7.13
CA ALA A 124 9.83 7.47 -7.67
C ALA A 124 8.85 7.28 -8.83
N THR A 125 9.14 6.37 -9.75
CA THR A 125 8.28 6.02 -10.88
C THR A 125 6.94 5.46 -10.41
N CYS A 126 6.96 4.56 -9.43
CA CYS A 126 5.73 3.99 -8.89
C CYS A 126 4.89 5.02 -8.11
N ARG A 127 5.54 5.95 -7.42
CA ARG A 127 4.86 7.08 -6.77
C ARG A 127 4.19 7.99 -7.82
N LEU A 128 4.86 8.27 -8.93
CA LEU A 128 4.25 9.02 -10.04
C LEU A 128 3.03 8.31 -10.60
N HIS A 129 3.07 6.98 -10.75
CA HIS A 129 1.88 6.22 -11.15
C HIS A 129 0.74 6.34 -10.14
N GLN A 130 1.05 6.25 -8.83
CA GLN A 130 0.07 6.38 -7.75
C GLN A 130 -0.61 7.76 -7.75
N LEU A 131 0.16 8.85 -7.92
CA LEU A 131 -0.39 10.20 -8.00
C LEU A 131 -1.33 10.41 -9.19
N ASN A 132 -1.18 9.62 -10.26
CA ASN A 132 -2.02 9.69 -11.46
C ASN A 132 -3.09 8.59 -11.49
N ASP A 133 -3.26 7.83 -10.41
CA ASP A 133 -4.16 6.69 -10.37
C ASP A 133 -5.60 7.13 -10.04
N PRO A 134 -6.59 6.81 -10.89
CA PRO A 134 -7.96 7.30 -10.72
C PRO A 134 -8.69 6.70 -9.52
N PHE A 135 -8.08 5.78 -8.76
CA PHE A 135 -8.65 5.26 -7.52
C PHE A 135 -8.73 6.32 -6.40
N PHE A 136 -7.89 7.36 -6.47
CA PHE A 136 -7.92 8.50 -5.54
C PHE A 136 -8.42 9.80 -6.16
N ALA A 137 -8.71 9.83 -7.47
CA ALA A 137 -9.29 10.98 -8.16
C ALA A 137 -10.74 11.25 -7.75
#